data_AF-A0A8S3AEW3-F1
#
_entry.id   AF-A0A8S3AEW3-F1
#
_cell.length_a   1.000
_cell.length_b   1.000
_cell.length_c   1.000
_cell.angle_alpha   90.00
_cell.angle_beta   90.00
_cell.angle_gamma   90.00
#
_symmetry.space_group_name_H-M   'P 1'
#
loop_
_entity.id
_entity.type
_entity.pdbx_description
1 polymer ?
#
loop_
_entity_poly.entity_id
_entity_poly.type
_entity_poly.pdbx_seq_one_letter_code
_entity_poly.pdbx_strand_id
1 'polypeptide(L)'
;MISILCSIFSTAIYVRFRLQNNELLSKLLSQTNLGNIYVLIWTTTPWSLLGNQAVAVNEKSKYLFVKLSSTNDIYMVAESLLNNIKKFVPFSNNQFEIIGNCLGSELSGLSYNHPIYNDQQKYPIVISDHVTDELGTGFVHIAPAHGSDDFLLSIKHNLQCVNAVNLTGHLNCPSIESLHGRNALDTSDGIQAILKHLNSDVLHHYEFIHSYPYDWRAKKPILILGSQQWFIDTTRLRDNARKYIVDNVTIFPEGAEKSFLSMTAQRPYWCISRQRCWGVPIPAFYTKDDRKELVINEEIIEHLIKCVQQKDSIDFWWSSDDIKELLPASMHNQAENLERGKDIFDVWFDSGSSFNSVLKDFNCQADLYCEGHDQFNGWFLSSLLLSTAIQSRAPFSNIFVHGFVVDKNNQKMSKSIGNVIQPSQMIFGGGKEKFSENGFDVCREWVTRESYKPQCKASSDDLNKANKRVYDIRNVFKFLIGNLYDFEPDKHSISNENLAALDRYMAYRLHQILTTYHTDFDQYKMYHGLIAMEDFLQGDISSFYCSVTKDR
;
A
#
# COMPACT_ATOMS: atom_id res chain seq x y z
N MET A 1 -1.34 6.93 -7.93
CA MET A 1 -2.02 7.47 -9.12
C MET A 1 -3.52 7.35 -8.88
N ILE A 2 -4.28 8.44 -9.03
CA ILE A 2 -5.74 8.45 -8.85
C ILE A 2 -6.35 7.97 -10.17
N SER A 3 -6.55 6.67 -10.33
CA SER A 3 -7.37 6.13 -11.42
C SER A 3 -8.84 6.16 -11.01
N ILE A 4 -9.73 6.47 -11.96
CA ILE A 4 -11.16 6.24 -11.76
C ILE A 4 -11.50 4.90 -12.40
N LEU A 5 -12.27 4.09 -11.68
CA LEU A 5 -12.84 2.86 -12.21
C LEU A 5 -14.08 3.20 -13.03
N CYS A 6 -14.03 2.88 -14.32
CA CYS A 6 -15.14 3.09 -15.26
C CYS A 6 -15.58 1.75 -15.85
N SER A 7 -16.88 1.55 -16.04
CA SER A 7 -17.40 0.42 -16.82
C SER A 7 -17.09 0.63 -18.30
N ILE A 8 -16.38 -0.31 -18.91
CA ILE A 8 -16.00 -0.24 -20.33
C ILE A 8 -16.21 -1.57 -21.05
N PHE A 9 -16.29 -1.51 -22.37
CA PHE A 9 -16.23 -2.66 -23.25
C PHE A 9 -14.78 -3.00 -23.57
N SER A 10 -14.37 -4.24 -23.29
CA SER A 10 -13.09 -4.80 -23.72
C SER A 10 -13.35 -6.01 -24.61
N THR A 11 -12.48 -6.26 -25.59
CA THR A 11 -12.57 -7.50 -26.40
C THR A 11 -12.03 -8.66 -25.57
N ALA A 12 -12.91 -9.52 -25.09
CA ALA A 12 -12.54 -10.76 -24.43
C ALA A 12 -12.40 -11.88 -25.46
N ILE A 13 -11.37 -12.71 -25.31
CA ILE A 13 -11.10 -13.82 -26.22
C ILE A 13 -10.85 -15.11 -25.45
N TYR A 14 -11.27 -16.22 -26.07
CA TYR A 14 -10.82 -17.56 -25.73
C TYR A 14 -9.82 -18.00 -26.80
N VAL A 15 -8.57 -18.22 -26.39
CA VAL A 15 -7.47 -18.57 -27.28
C VAL A 15 -6.82 -19.88 -26.81
N ARG A 16 -6.44 -20.74 -27.74
CA ARG A 16 -5.83 -22.04 -27.43
C ARG A 16 -4.30 -21.98 -27.55
N PHE A 17 -3.61 -22.51 -26.56
CA PHE A 17 -2.14 -22.63 -26.55
C PHE A 17 -1.77 -24.09 -26.72
N ARG A 18 -1.03 -24.43 -27.78
CA ARG A 18 -0.68 -25.82 -28.06
C ARG A 18 0.39 -26.30 -27.08
N LEU A 19 0.09 -27.37 -26.34
CA LEU A 19 1.09 -28.05 -25.52
C LEU A 19 2.12 -28.75 -26.38
N GLN A 20 3.35 -28.73 -25.92
CA GLN A 20 4.40 -29.58 -26.48
C GLN A 20 4.21 -31.00 -25.96
N ASN A 21 4.36 -31.97 -26.85
CA ASN A 21 4.21 -33.37 -26.47
C ASN A 21 5.31 -33.74 -25.46
N ASN A 22 4.91 -34.31 -24.33
CA ASN A 22 5.78 -34.69 -23.23
C ASN A 22 5.24 -36.00 -22.62
N GLU A 23 6.13 -36.89 -22.20
CA GLU A 23 5.81 -38.16 -21.51
C GLU A 23 4.84 -37.95 -20.33
N LEU A 24 4.92 -36.80 -19.67
CA LEU A 24 4.00 -36.42 -18.60
C LEU A 24 2.53 -36.43 -19.04
N LEU A 25 2.22 -35.94 -20.25
CA LEU A 25 0.85 -35.94 -20.79
C LEU A 25 0.35 -37.36 -21.07
N SER A 26 1.21 -38.21 -21.63
CA SER A 26 0.90 -39.63 -21.84
C SER A 26 0.62 -40.36 -20.53
N LYS A 27 1.36 -40.03 -19.47
CA LYS A 27 1.14 -40.57 -18.13
C LYS A 27 -0.18 -40.11 -17.52
N LEU A 28 -0.49 -38.82 -17.59
CA LEU A 28 -1.72 -38.24 -17.04
C LEU A 28 -2.98 -38.81 -17.72
N LEU A 29 -2.93 -39.05 -19.02
CA LEU A 29 -4.06 -39.57 -19.79
C LEU A 29 -4.06 -41.09 -19.96
N SER A 30 -3.00 -41.79 -19.51
CA SER A 30 -2.81 -43.23 -19.74
C SER A 30 -2.98 -43.66 -21.21
N GLN A 31 -2.56 -42.78 -22.14
CA GLN A 31 -2.69 -42.97 -23.59
C GLN A 31 -1.41 -42.53 -24.32
N THR A 32 -1.01 -43.29 -25.34
CA THR A 32 0.25 -43.07 -26.08
C THR A 32 0.07 -42.30 -27.39
N ASN A 33 -1.13 -42.31 -27.99
CA ASN A 33 -1.44 -41.59 -29.22
C ASN A 33 -2.43 -40.46 -28.97
N LEU A 34 -1.95 -39.43 -28.28
CA LEU A 34 -2.73 -38.24 -27.98
C LEU A 34 -2.74 -37.31 -29.20
N GLY A 35 -3.92 -36.81 -29.58
CA GLY A 35 -4.06 -35.75 -30.57
C GLY A 35 -3.42 -34.44 -30.10
N ASN A 36 -3.70 -33.33 -30.78
CA ASN A 36 -3.23 -32.04 -30.30
C ASN A 36 -3.90 -31.69 -28.97
N ILE A 37 -3.08 -31.40 -27.97
CA ILE A 37 -3.55 -30.96 -26.65
C ILE A 37 -3.30 -29.45 -26.53
N TYR A 38 -4.31 -28.75 -26.05
CA TYR A 38 -4.30 -27.31 -25.87
C TYR A 38 -4.66 -26.94 -24.45
N VAL A 39 -3.99 -25.91 -23.94
CA VAL A 39 -4.49 -25.15 -22.81
C VAL A 39 -5.40 -24.05 -23.34
N LEU A 40 -6.61 -23.94 -22.78
CA LEU A 40 -7.52 -22.87 -23.15
C LEU A 40 -7.29 -21.66 -22.23
N ILE A 41 -7.02 -20.51 -22.81
CA ILE A 41 -6.78 -19.25 -22.12
C ILE A 41 -7.95 -18.31 -22.38
N TRP A 42 -8.35 -17.57 -21.35
CA TRP A 42 -9.25 -16.42 -21.47
C TRP A 42 -8.54 -15.14 -21.08
N THR A 43 -8.70 -14.09 -21.88
CA THR A 43 -8.13 -12.77 -21.58
C THR A 43 -9.01 -11.64 -22.12
N THR A 44 -9.05 -10.52 -21.40
CA THR A 44 -9.67 -9.25 -21.83
C THR A 44 -8.67 -8.29 -22.47
N THR A 45 -7.39 -8.66 -22.51
CA THR A 45 -6.29 -7.86 -23.05
C THR A 45 -5.49 -8.66 -24.10
N PRO A 46 -6.06 -8.92 -25.30
CA PRO A 46 -5.37 -9.66 -26.36
C PRO A 46 -3.96 -9.16 -26.69
N TRP A 47 -3.74 -7.83 -26.61
CA TRP A 47 -2.44 -7.19 -26.81
C TRP A 47 -1.34 -7.68 -25.86
N SER A 48 -1.70 -8.08 -24.64
CA SER A 48 -0.73 -8.54 -23.65
C SER A 48 -0.18 -9.94 -23.94
N LEU A 49 -0.83 -10.69 -24.85
CA LEU A 49 -0.35 -12.01 -25.28
C LEU A 49 1.01 -11.96 -25.97
N LEU A 50 1.42 -10.81 -26.52
CA LEU A 50 2.77 -10.60 -27.06
C LEU A 50 3.84 -10.67 -25.97
N GLY A 51 3.49 -10.32 -24.74
CA GLY A 51 4.40 -10.37 -23.59
C GLY A 51 4.30 -11.67 -22.81
N ASN A 52 3.61 -12.69 -23.34
CA ASN A 52 3.36 -13.93 -22.62
C ASN A 52 4.65 -14.73 -22.41
N GLN A 53 4.86 -15.21 -21.18
CA GLN A 53 6.09 -15.92 -20.79
C GLN A 53 5.82 -17.19 -19.98
N ALA A 54 4.60 -17.37 -19.48
CA ALA A 54 4.16 -18.60 -18.83
C ALA A 54 2.63 -18.70 -18.85
N VAL A 55 2.11 -19.85 -18.41
CA VAL A 55 0.71 -20.01 -18.01
C VAL A 55 0.67 -20.43 -16.55
N ALA A 56 -0.11 -19.75 -15.73
CA ALA A 56 -0.30 -20.07 -14.33
C ALA A 56 -1.53 -20.95 -14.09
N VAL A 57 -1.41 -21.87 -13.14
CA VAL A 57 -2.47 -22.74 -12.63
C VAL A 57 -2.48 -22.75 -11.10
N ASN A 58 -3.64 -23.01 -10.51
CA ASN A 58 -3.77 -23.18 -9.07
C ASN A 58 -3.41 -24.63 -8.69
N GLU A 59 -2.54 -24.81 -7.70
CA GLU A 59 -2.06 -26.14 -7.27
C GLU A 59 -3.19 -27.10 -6.88
N LYS A 60 -4.22 -26.57 -6.22
CA LYS A 60 -5.29 -27.33 -5.57
C LYS A 60 -6.51 -27.50 -6.46
N SER A 61 -6.65 -26.70 -7.52
CA SER A 61 -7.76 -26.80 -8.45
C SER A 61 -7.67 -28.08 -9.28
N LYS A 62 -8.84 -28.64 -9.63
CA LYS A 62 -8.95 -29.82 -10.48
C LYS A 62 -9.19 -29.42 -11.93
N TYR A 63 -8.41 -30.00 -12.83
CA TYR A 63 -8.39 -29.72 -14.25
C TYR A 63 -8.87 -30.93 -15.04
N LEU A 64 -9.65 -30.67 -16.10
CA LEU A 64 -10.25 -31.69 -16.96
C LEU A 64 -9.61 -31.65 -18.34
N PHE A 65 -9.45 -32.83 -18.93
CA PHE A 65 -9.11 -33.00 -20.34
C PHE A 65 -10.39 -33.25 -21.14
N VAL A 66 -10.73 -32.30 -22.00
CA VAL A 66 -11.98 -32.25 -22.75
C VAL A 66 -11.68 -32.46 -24.23
N LYS A 67 -12.03 -33.62 -24.77
CA LYS A 67 -11.83 -33.96 -26.18
C LYS A 67 -13.03 -33.54 -27.01
N LEU A 68 -12.80 -32.76 -28.07
CA LEU A 68 -13.84 -32.41 -29.04
C LEU A 68 -14.08 -33.54 -30.03
N SER A 69 -15.34 -33.92 -30.23
CA SER A 69 -15.72 -34.99 -31.18
C SER A 69 -15.49 -34.60 -32.64
N SER A 70 -15.53 -33.30 -32.96
CA SER A 70 -15.42 -32.79 -34.33
C SER A 70 -13.98 -32.76 -34.86
N THR A 71 -13.01 -32.42 -34.01
CA THR A 71 -11.59 -32.26 -34.42
C THR A 71 -10.64 -33.29 -33.81
N ASN A 72 -11.10 -34.06 -32.81
CA ASN A 72 -10.26 -34.87 -31.91
C ASN A 72 -9.23 -34.07 -31.08
N ASP A 73 -9.29 -32.73 -31.09
CA ASP A 73 -8.44 -31.89 -30.23
C ASP A 73 -8.84 -32.05 -28.76
N ILE A 74 -7.86 -31.96 -27.87
CA ILE A 74 -8.05 -32.05 -26.43
C ILE A 74 -7.78 -30.68 -25.81
N TYR A 75 -8.70 -30.21 -24.98
CA TYR A 75 -8.59 -28.93 -24.29
C TYR A 75 -8.52 -29.15 -22.78
N MET A 76 -7.60 -28.44 -22.13
CA MET A 76 -7.51 -28.40 -20.68
C MET A 76 -8.25 -27.18 -20.14
N VAL A 77 -9.13 -27.42 -19.17
CA VAL A 77 -9.91 -26.39 -18.46
C VAL A 77 -10.12 -26.78 -17.00
N ALA A 78 -10.31 -25.81 -16.11
CA ALA A 78 -10.72 -26.10 -14.73
C ALA A 78 -12.14 -26.70 -14.69
N GLU A 79 -12.33 -27.70 -13.82
CA GLU A 79 -13.61 -28.40 -13.64
C GLU A 79 -14.74 -27.44 -13.26
N SER A 80 -14.48 -26.53 -12.33
CA SER A 80 -15.42 -25.51 -11.84
C SER A 80 -15.92 -24.57 -12.94
N LEU A 81 -15.10 -24.29 -13.95
CA LEU A 81 -15.37 -23.32 -15.01
C LEU A 81 -15.96 -23.94 -16.28
N LEU A 82 -15.93 -25.27 -16.41
CA LEU A 82 -16.38 -25.99 -17.61
C LEU A 82 -17.81 -25.59 -18.04
N ASN A 83 -18.75 -25.45 -17.09
CA ASN A 83 -20.14 -25.08 -17.40
C ASN A 83 -20.29 -23.67 -17.99
N ASN A 84 -19.40 -22.75 -17.63
CA ASN A 84 -19.40 -21.40 -18.20
C ASN A 84 -18.72 -21.39 -19.57
N ILE A 85 -17.58 -22.06 -19.71
CA ILE A 85 -16.81 -22.10 -20.97
C ILE A 85 -17.64 -22.73 -22.10
N LYS A 86 -18.47 -23.74 -21.78
CA LYS A 86 -19.37 -24.40 -22.74
C LYS A 86 -20.35 -23.49 -23.46
N LYS A 87 -20.61 -22.30 -22.92
CA LYS A 87 -21.52 -21.31 -23.51
C LYS A 87 -20.87 -20.53 -24.66
N PHE A 88 -19.53 -20.47 -24.69
CA PHE A 88 -18.78 -19.55 -25.56
C PHE A 88 -17.92 -20.27 -26.60
N VAL A 89 -17.28 -21.36 -26.20
CA VAL A 89 -16.36 -22.15 -27.01
C VAL A 89 -17.12 -23.31 -27.66
N PRO A 90 -16.67 -23.91 -28.78
CA PRO A 90 -17.25 -25.10 -29.43
C PRO A 90 -17.33 -26.38 -28.57
N PHE A 91 -17.60 -26.27 -27.27
CA PHE A 91 -18.23 -27.33 -26.47
C PHE A 91 -19.77 -27.24 -26.52
N SER A 92 -20.33 -26.20 -27.16
CA SER A 92 -21.77 -26.05 -27.36
C SER A 92 -22.33 -27.23 -28.16
N ASN A 93 -23.49 -27.75 -27.73
CA ASN A 93 -24.17 -28.96 -28.22
C ASN A 93 -23.64 -30.33 -27.73
N ASN A 94 -22.89 -30.40 -26.62
CA ASN A 94 -22.43 -31.68 -26.02
C ASN A 94 -21.56 -32.57 -26.94
N GLN A 95 -20.89 -31.99 -27.93
CA GLN A 95 -19.95 -32.73 -28.80
C GLN A 95 -18.55 -32.81 -28.20
N PHE A 96 -18.46 -33.16 -26.93
CA PHE A 96 -17.19 -33.35 -26.25
C PHE A 96 -17.26 -34.51 -25.26
N GLU A 97 -16.10 -35.10 -24.97
CA GLU A 97 -15.92 -36.18 -24.01
C GLU A 97 -14.86 -35.75 -22.98
N ILE A 98 -15.12 -36.02 -21.70
CA ILE A 98 -14.10 -35.86 -20.67
C ILE A 98 -13.28 -37.15 -20.64
N ILE A 99 -12.02 -37.06 -21.08
CA ILE A 99 -11.13 -38.22 -21.25
C ILE A 99 -10.15 -38.40 -20.08
N GLY A 100 -10.12 -37.45 -19.14
CA GLY A 100 -9.24 -37.50 -17.98
C GLY A 100 -9.36 -36.27 -17.10
N ASN A 101 -8.69 -36.32 -15.94
CA ASN A 101 -8.57 -35.20 -15.02
C ASN A 101 -7.26 -35.29 -14.23
N CYS A 102 -6.84 -34.17 -13.64
CA CYS A 102 -5.64 -34.07 -12.80
C CYS A 102 -5.76 -32.88 -11.83
N LEU A 103 -4.91 -32.84 -10.81
CA LEU A 103 -4.71 -31.68 -9.96
C LEU A 103 -3.72 -30.71 -10.59
N GLY A 104 -3.84 -29.41 -10.30
CA GLY A 104 -2.93 -28.40 -10.83
C GLY A 104 -1.46 -28.61 -10.45
N SER A 105 -1.20 -29.20 -9.28
CA SER A 105 0.15 -29.65 -8.86
C SER A 105 0.83 -30.58 -9.88
N GLU A 106 0.05 -31.40 -10.58
CA GLU A 106 0.53 -32.37 -11.56
C GLU A 106 0.84 -31.74 -12.94
N LEU A 107 0.46 -30.48 -13.15
CA LEU A 107 0.69 -29.75 -14.39
C LEU A 107 2.07 -29.06 -14.42
N SER A 108 2.77 -29.04 -13.29
CA SER A 108 4.12 -28.50 -13.20
C SER A 108 5.07 -29.29 -14.12
N GLY A 109 5.86 -28.58 -14.91
CA GLY A 109 6.80 -29.17 -15.87
C GLY A 109 6.24 -29.41 -17.28
N LEU A 110 4.95 -29.13 -17.51
CA LEU A 110 4.42 -29.00 -18.86
C LEU A 110 4.90 -27.71 -19.53
N SER A 111 5.01 -27.74 -20.86
CA SER A 111 5.35 -26.58 -21.67
C SER A 111 4.46 -26.45 -22.90
N TYR A 112 4.34 -25.23 -23.41
CA TYR A 112 3.54 -24.88 -24.58
C TYR A 112 4.34 -24.05 -25.58
N ASN A 113 3.81 -23.97 -26.81
CA ASN A 113 4.30 -23.09 -27.86
C ASN A 113 3.62 -21.73 -27.74
N HIS A 114 4.38 -20.63 -27.89
CA HIS A 114 3.80 -19.30 -27.88
C HIS A 114 2.71 -19.16 -28.95
N PRO A 115 1.53 -18.59 -28.65
CA PRO A 115 0.43 -18.48 -29.62
C PRO A 115 0.73 -17.51 -30.77
N ILE A 116 1.59 -16.51 -30.53
CA ILE A 116 1.91 -15.45 -31.50
C ILE A 116 3.26 -15.66 -32.21
N TYR A 117 4.30 -16.08 -31.47
CA TYR A 117 5.63 -16.27 -32.00
C TYR A 117 5.78 -17.73 -32.41
N ASN A 118 6.13 -17.97 -33.67
CA ASN A 118 6.48 -19.31 -34.14
C ASN A 118 7.96 -19.60 -33.85
N ASP A 119 8.35 -19.46 -32.59
CA ASP A 119 9.69 -19.80 -32.12
C ASP A 119 9.76 -21.26 -31.66
N GLN A 120 10.98 -21.75 -31.43
CA GLN A 120 11.24 -23.08 -30.88
C GLN A 120 11.35 -23.04 -29.34
N GLN A 121 11.00 -21.92 -28.71
CA GLN A 121 11.13 -21.75 -27.27
C GLN A 121 10.03 -22.53 -26.55
N LYS A 122 10.38 -23.05 -25.37
CA LYS A 122 9.43 -23.76 -24.50
C LYS A 122 8.98 -22.82 -23.40
N TYR A 123 7.68 -22.55 -23.34
CA TYR A 123 7.10 -21.71 -22.30
C TYR A 123 6.48 -22.59 -21.21
N PRO A 124 6.78 -22.34 -19.92
CA PRO A 124 6.37 -23.25 -18.84
C PRO A 124 4.93 -23.01 -18.38
N ILE A 125 4.31 -24.08 -17.86
CA ILE A 125 3.18 -23.98 -16.93
C ILE A 125 3.71 -23.91 -15.50
N VAL A 126 3.26 -22.92 -14.74
CA VAL A 126 3.75 -22.61 -13.39
C VAL A 126 2.61 -22.61 -12.38
N ILE A 127 2.94 -22.90 -11.12
CA ILE A 127 1.97 -22.92 -10.03
C ILE A 127 1.86 -21.52 -9.41
N SER A 128 0.63 -21.03 -9.25
CA SER A 128 0.36 -19.78 -8.58
C SER A 128 -0.97 -19.77 -7.84
N ASP A 129 -0.97 -19.24 -6.61
CA ASP A 129 -2.16 -19.06 -5.78
C ASP A 129 -3.05 -17.90 -6.24
N HIS A 130 -2.57 -17.03 -7.15
CA HIS A 130 -3.39 -15.93 -7.67
C HIS A 130 -4.47 -16.40 -8.66
N VAL A 131 -4.37 -17.63 -9.15
CA VAL A 131 -5.34 -18.19 -10.09
C VAL A 131 -6.59 -18.60 -9.30
N THR A 132 -7.73 -18.04 -9.67
CA THR A 132 -9.03 -18.29 -9.04
C THR A 132 -9.99 -19.03 -9.97
N ASP A 133 -11.01 -19.62 -9.38
CA ASP A 133 -12.03 -20.43 -10.05
C ASP A 133 -13.29 -19.61 -10.42
N GLU A 134 -13.21 -18.27 -10.41
CA GLU A 134 -14.38 -17.40 -10.59
C GLU A 134 -14.69 -17.09 -12.06
N LEU A 135 -13.66 -16.80 -12.86
CA LEU A 135 -13.79 -16.35 -14.26
C LEU A 135 -12.69 -16.95 -15.15
N GLY A 136 -12.99 -17.03 -16.45
CA GLY A 136 -12.05 -17.52 -17.47
C GLY A 136 -12.04 -19.05 -17.58
N THR A 137 -10.85 -19.65 -17.56
CA THR A 137 -10.66 -21.07 -17.87
C THR A 137 -9.92 -21.86 -16.79
N GLY A 138 -9.46 -21.18 -15.72
CA GLY A 138 -8.57 -21.74 -14.70
C GLY A 138 -7.10 -21.79 -15.13
N PHE A 139 -6.79 -21.30 -16.33
CA PHE A 139 -5.44 -21.09 -16.83
C PHE A 139 -5.27 -19.60 -17.15
N VAL A 140 -4.29 -18.97 -16.51
CA VAL A 140 -4.02 -17.53 -16.67
C VAL A 140 -2.73 -17.36 -17.45
N HIS A 141 -2.79 -16.67 -18.59
CA HIS A 141 -1.56 -16.32 -19.31
C HIS A 141 -0.80 -15.25 -18.53
N ILE A 142 0.51 -15.40 -18.44
CA ILE A 142 1.37 -14.54 -17.63
C ILE A 142 2.17 -13.63 -18.55
N ALA A 143 1.95 -12.32 -18.44
CA ALA A 143 2.67 -11.28 -19.16
C ALA A 143 3.38 -10.36 -18.14
N PRO A 144 4.62 -10.69 -17.72
CA PRO A 144 5.27 -10.07 -16.55
C PRO A 144 5.40 -8.54 -16.60
N ALA A 145 5.45 -7.95 -17.79
CA ALA A 145 5.55 -6.51 -17.97
C ALA A 145 4.20 -5.77 -17.81
N HIS A 146 3.09 -6.49 -17.66
CA HIS A 146 1.74 -5.93 -17.73
C HIS A 146 0.83 -6.31 -16.55
N GLY A 147 1.33 -7.09 -15.59
CA GLY A 147 0.62 -7.47 -14.37
C GLY A 147 1.57 -7.50 -13.16
N SER A 148 1.09 -7.04 -11.99
CA SER A 148 1.91 -7.06 -10.77
C SER A 148 2.16 -8.47 -10.25
N ASP A 149 1.14 -9.33 -10.28
CA ASP A 149 1.25 -10.71 -9.84
C ASP A 149 2.09 -11.52 -10.84
N ASP A 150 1.93 -11.24 -12.14
CA ASP A 150 2.75 -11.76 -13.23
C ASP A 150 4.24 -11.41 -13.05
N PHE A 151 4.55 -10.18 -12.65
CA PHE A 151 5.90 -9.72 -12.36
C PHE A 151 6.50 -10.44 -11.14
N LEU A 152 5.74 -10.62 -10.06
CA LEU A 152 6.24 -11.37 -8.90
C LEU A 152 6.48 -12.85 -9.24
N LEU A 153 5.62 -13.42 -10.08
CA LEU A 153 5.79 -14.79 -10.57
C LEU A 153 6.99 -14.92 -11.49
N SER A 154 7.28 -13.91 -12.31
CA SER A 154 8.48 -13.89 -13.17
C SER A 154 9.76 -13.91 -12.36
N ILE A 155 9.82 -13.20 -11.23
CA ILE A 155 10.98 -13.24 -10.33
C ILE A 155 11.14 -14.66 -9.76
N LYS A 156 10.05 -15.27 -9.28
CA LYS A 156 10.07 -16.62 -8.67
C LYS A 156 10.53 -17.71 -9.64
N HIS A 157 10.14 -17.60 -10.92
CA HIS A 157 10.41 -18.61 -11.95
C HIS A 157 11.47 -18.18 -12.98
N ASN A 158 12.15 -17.06 -12.75
CA ASN A 158 13.13 -16.47 -13.66
C ASN A 158 12.60 -16.30 -15.11
N LEU A 159 11.37 -15.81 -15.24
CA LEU A 159 10.74 -15.55 -16.54
C LEU A 159 11.23 -14.21 -17.09
N GLN A 160 11.31 -14.10 -18.41
CA GLN A 160 11.69 -12.83 -19.05
C GLN A 160 10.59 -11.78 -18.85
N CYS A 161 10.97 -10.50 -18.83
CA CYS A 161 10.02 -9.39 -18.77
C CYS A 161 9.97 -8.70 -20.13
N VAL A 162 9.00 -9.10 -20.96
CA VAL A 162 8.85 -8.59 -22.33
C VAL A 162 7.71 -7.58 -22.38
N ASN A 163 8.03 -6.34 -22.76
CA ASN A 163 7.04 -5.28 -22.98
C ASN A 163 6.33 -5.50 -24.32
N ALA A 164 5.05 -5.91 -24.27
CA ALA A 164 4.16 -6.07 -25.41
C ALA A 164 3.79 -4.75 -26.09
N VAL A 165 3.96 -3.61 -25.40
CA VAL A 165 3.67 -2.27 -25.90
C VAL A 165 4.80 -1.31 -25.58
N ASN A 166 4.95 -0.27 -26.38
CA ASN A 166 5.92 0.80 -26.15
C ASN A 166 5.31 1.94 -25.29
N LEU A 167 6.12 2.97 -24.99
CA LEU A 167 5.72 4.12 -24.17
C LEU A 167 4.58 4.97 -24.78
N THR A 168 4.28 4.81 -26.08
CA THR A 168 3.18 5.53 -26.75
C THR A 168 1.91 4.69 -26.86
N GLY A 169 1.88 3.48 -26.27
CA GLY A 169 0.71 2.59 -26.26
C GLY A 169 0.53 1.78 -27.55
N HIS A 170 1.58 1.62 -28.35
CA HIS A 170 1.56 0.81 -29.57
C HIS A 170 2.25 -0.54 -29.36
N LEU A 171 1.79 -1.58 -30.06
CA LEU A 171 2.32 -2.93 -29.99
C LEU A 171 3.83 -2.95 -30.30
N ASN A 172 4.60 -3.60 -29.43
CA ASN A 172 6.05 -3.69 -29.51
C ASN A 172 6.49 -5.14 -29.83
N CYS A 173 6.43 -5.49 -31.11
CA CYS A 173 6.83 -6.81 -31.59
C CYS A 173 7.59 -6.71 -32.93
N PRO A 174 8.84 -6.19 -32.93
CA PRO A 174 9.58 -5.89 -34.16
C PRO A 174 9.81 -7.10 -35.09
N SER A 175 9.70 -8.32 -34.57
CA SER A 175 9.76 -9.56 -35.35
C SER A 175 8.51 -9.84 -36.19
N ILE A 176 7.40 -9.12 -35.96
CA ILE A 176 6.12 -9.31 -36.66
C ILE A 176 5.63 -7.96 -37.20
N GLU A 177 6.01 -7.63 -38.43
CA GLU A 177 5.68 -6.35 -39.09
C GLU A 177 4.17 -6.07 -39.14
N SER A 178 3.36 -7.11 -39.31
CA SER A 178 1.89 -6.97 -39.36
C SER A 178 1.27 -6.49 -38.04
N LEU A 179 1.98 -6.59 -36.92
CA LEU A 179 1.52 -6.20 -35.59
C LEU A 179 2.27 -4.98 -35.03
N HIS A 180 3.57 -4.86 -35.29
CA HIS A 180 4.41 -3.83 -34.71
C HIS A 180 3.91 -2.41 -35.02
N GLY A 181 3.89 -1.53 -34.01
CA GLY A 181 3.52 -0.12 -34.17
C GLY A 181 2.02 0.17 -34.25
N ARG A 182 1.15 -0.84 -34.22
CA ARG A 182 -0.32 -0.66 -34.15
C ARG A 182 -0.78 -0.24 -32.77
N ASN A 183 -1.91 0.48 -32.68
CA ASN A 183 -2.46 0.91 -31.40
C ASN A 183 -3.00 -0.29 -30.60
N ALA A 184 -2.46 -0.54 -29.41
CA ALA A 184 -2.73 -1.76 -28.65
C ALA A 184 -4.17 -1.90 -28.14
N LEU A 185 -4.87 -0.77 -27.92
CA LEU A 185 -6.21 -0.74 -27.36
C LEU A 185 -7.31 -0.49 -28.40
N ASP A 186 -6.95 -0.08 -29.61
CA ASP A 186 -7.91 0.17 -30.68
C ASP A 186 -8.43 -1.16 -31.24
N THR A 187 -9.74 -1.37 -31.10
CA THR A 187 -10.44 -2.56 -31.60
C THR A 187 -10.33 -2.72 -33.11
N SER A 188 -10.27 -1.61 -33.85
CA SER A 188 -10.20 -1.59 -35.31
C SER A 188 -8.78 -1.72 -35.88
N ASP A 189 -7.77 -1.58 -35.02
CA ASP A 189 -6.36 -1.64 -35.41
C ASP A 189 -5.63 -2.80 -34.70
N GLY A 190 -4.99 -2.56 -33.55
CA GLY A 190 -4.12 -3.56 -32.91
C GLY A 190 -4.85 -4.82 -32.47
N ILE A 191 -6.05 -4.70 -31.89
CA ILE A 191 -6.83 -5.89 -31.47
C ILE A 191 -7.24 -6.71 -32.68
N GLN A 192 -7.75 -6.07 -33.74
CA GLN A 192 -8.13 -6.77 -34.97
C GLN A 192 -6.92 -7.45 -35.62
N ALA A 193 -5.75 -6.79 -35.62
CA ALA A 193 -4.53 -7.36 -36.16
C ALA A 193 -4.09 -8.61 -35.38
N ILE A 194 -4.18 -8.59 -34.05
CA ILE A 194 -3.89 -9.76 -33.20
C ILE A 194 -4.88 -10.90 -33.47
N LEU A 195 -6.17 -10.61 -33.54
CA LEU A 195 -7.20 -11.61 -33.85
C LEU A 195 -6.95 -12.26 -35.22
N LYS A 196 -6.60 -11.46 -36.23
CA LYS A 196 -6.24 -11.95 -37.57
C LYS A 196 -4.96 -12.79 -37.56
N HIS A 197 -3.97 -12.42 -36.76
CA HIS A 197 -2.71 -13.16 -36.63
C HIS A 197 -2.91 -14.52 -35.94
N LEU A 198 -3.68 -14.55 -34.85
CA LEU A 198 -4.03 -15.78 -34.13
C LEU A 198 -4.99 -16.68 -34.94
N ASN A 199 -5.82 -16.09 -35.81
CA ASN A 199 -6.70 -16.78 -36.75
C ASN A 199 -7.48 -17.94 -36.09
N SER A 200 -7.19 -19.20 -36.49
CA SER A 200 -7.88 -20.40 -36.02
C SER A 200 -7.65 -20.74 -34.54
N ASP A 201 -6.68 -20.08 -33.89
CA ASP A 201 -6.41 -20.30 -32.47
C ASP A 201 -7.31 -19.47 -31.57
N VAL A 202 -8.03 -18.47 -32.11
CA VAL A 202 -9.12 -17.79 -31.40
C VAL A 202 -10.40 -18.60 -31.57
N LEU A 203 -10.84 -19.25 -30.50
CA LEU A 203 -12.05 -20.09 -30.51
C LEU A 203 -13.34 -19.26 -30.37
N HIS A 204 -13.26 -18.15 -29.66
CA HIS A 204 -14.38 -17.23 -29.47
C HIS A 204 -13.87 -15.85 -29.07
N HIS A 205 -14.55 -14.80 -29.49
CA HIS A 205 -14.33 -13.44 -29.00
C HIS A 205 -15.66 -12.70 -28.86
N TYR A 206 -15.77 -11.82 -27.87
CA TYR A 206 -16.98 -11.06 -27.57
C TYR A 206 -16.64 -9.78 -26.80
N GLU A 207 -17.59 -8.86 -26.74
CA GLU A 207 -17.46 -7.65 -25.92
C GLU A 207 -17.78 -7.96 -24.46
N PHE A 208 -16.86 -7.63 -23.57
CA PHE A 208 -16.98 -7.86 -22.14
C PHE A 208 -17.01 -6.53 -21.38
N ILE A 209 -18.04 -6.34 -20.55
CA ILE A 209 -18.20 -5.14 -19.74
C ILE A 209 -17.60 -5.37 -18.36
N HIS A 210 -16.60 -4.57 -18.00
CA HIS A 210 -15.97 -4.62 -16.69
C HIS A 210 -15.36 -3.29 -16.29
N SER A 211 -14.87 -3.24 -15.05
CA SER A 211 -14.22 -2.05 -14.51
C SER A 211 -12.76 -1.98 -14.92
N TYR A 212 -12.35 -0.88 -15.54
CA TYR A 212 -10.97 -0.70 -16.00
C TYR A 212 -10.38 0.64 -15.50
N PRO A 213 -9.07 0.72 -15.19
CA PRO A 213 -8.44 1.94 -14.74
C PRO A 213 -8.33 2.99 -15.86
N TYR A 214 -8.83 4.20 -15.59
CA TYR A 214 -8.72 5.36 -16.48
C TYR A 214 -7.88 6.47 -15.86
N ASP A 215 -7.14 7.17 -16.73
CA ASP A 215 -6.51 8.43 -16.36
C ASP A 215 -7.60 9.45 -16.08
N TRP A 216 -7.62 9.98 -14.86
CA TRP A 216 -8.67 10.89 -14.41
C TRP A 216 -8.69 12.23 -15.18
N ARG A 217 -7.58 12.64 -15.81
CA ARG A 217 -7.43 13.89 -16.55
C ARG A 217 -7.67 13.68 -18.05
N ALA A 218 -6.95 12.74 -18.65
CA ALA A 218 -7.04 12.44 -20.08
C ALA A 218 -8.31 11.65 -20.44
N LYS A 219 -8.97 11.03 -19.46
CA LYS A 219 -10.13 10.14 -19.65
C LYS A 219 -9.85 9.02 -20.66
N LYS A 220 -8.61 8.53 -20.67
CA LYS A 220 -8.16 7.41 -21.50
C LYS A 220 -7.83 6.19 -20.63
N PRO A 221 -7.99 4.97 -21.17
CA PRO A 221 -7.60 3.75 -20.48
C PRO A 221 -6.10 3.75 -20.16
N ILE A 222 -5.74 3.18 -19.00
CA ILE A 222 -4.35 3.07 -18.55
C ILE A 222 -3.79 1.69 -18.96
N LEU A 223 -2.59 1.68 -19.56
CA LEU A 223 -1.80 0.48 -19.78
C LEU A 223 -0.76 0.33 -18.66
N ILE A 224 -0.64 -0.87 -18.10
CA ILE A 224 0.48 -1.22 -17.21
C ILE A 224 1.68 -1.55 -18.08
N LEU A 225 2.86 -1.04 -17.72
CA LEU A 225 4.10 -1.24 -18.47
C LEU A 225 5.26 -1.55 -17.52
N GLY A 226 6.07 -2.53 -17.89
CA GLY A 226 7.32 -2.85 -17.21
C GLY A 226 8.34 -1.75 -17.50
N SER A 227 8.89 -1.14 -16.45
CA SER A 227 9.91 -0.11 -16.57
C SER A 227 11.08 -0.43 -15.65
N GLN A 228 12.27 0.06 -16.01
CA GLN A 228 13.42 0.04 -15.11
C GLN A 228 13.13 0.96 -13.94
N GLN A 229 13.29 0.45 -12.72
CA GLN A 229 13.00 1.16 -11.47
C GLN A 229 14.01 0.74 -10.42
N TRP A 230 14.21 1.61 -9.42
CA TRP A 230 15.00 1.35 -8.23
C TRP A 230 14.13 0.71 -7.16
N PHE A 231 14.64 -0.36 -6.55
CA PHE A 231 13.94 -1.08 -5.49
C PHE A 231 14.85 -1.29 -4.29
N ILE A 232 14.24 -1.24 -3.11
CA ILE A 232 14.81 -1.82 -1.89
C ILE A 232 14.22 -3.23 -1.73
N ASP A 233 15.10 -4.22 -1.60
CA ASP A 233 14.74 -5.60 -1.25
C ASP A 233 14.38 -5.66 0.24
N THR A 234 13.07 -5.61 0.54
CA THR A 234 12.57 -5.60 1.91
C THR A 234 12.67 -6.97 2.56
N THR A 235 12.84 -8.04 1.79
CA THR A 235 12.93 -9.41 2.32
C THR A 235 14.15 -9.58 3.24
N ARG A 236 15.24 -8.85 2.96
CA ARG A 236 16.47 -8.84 3.77
C ARG A 236 16.33 -8.06 5.08
N LEU A 237 15.35 -7.16 5.15
CA LEU A 237 15.15 -6.26 6.30
C LEU A 237 13.99 -6.73 7.19
N ARG A 238 13.00 -7.43 6.61
CA ARG A 238 11.73 -7.77 7.26
C ARG A 238 11.91 -8.49 8.58
N ASP A 239 12.76 -9.51 8.64
CA ASP A 239 12.85 -10.36 9.83
C ASP A 239 13.44 -9.57 11.01
N ASN A 240 14.47 -8.75 10.76
CA ASN A 240 15.01 -7.82 11.76
C ASN A 240 14.00 -6.72 12.13
N ALA A 241 13.32 -6.13 11.16
CA ALA A 241 12.29 -5.12 11.40
C ALA A 241 11.17 -5.66 12.31
N ARG A 242 10.70 -6.89 12.05
CA ARG A 242 9.71 -7.57 12.90
C ARG A 242 10.23 -7.83 14.29
N LYS A 243 11.48 -8.29 14.41
CA LYS A 243 12.14 -8.50 15.69
C LYS A 243 12.20 -7.19 16.49
N TYR A 244 12.62 -6.08 15.89
CA TYR A 244 12.69 -4.79 16.57
C TYR A 244 11.32 -4.29 17.02
N ILE A 245 10.24 -4.54 16.25
CA ILE A 245 8.88 -4.24 16.70
C ILE A 245 8.57 -5.01 17.99
N VAL A 246 8.74 -6.33 17.99
CA VAL A 246 8.35 -7.19 19.11
C VAL A 246 9.21 -6.96 20.35
N ASP A 247 10.52 -6.78 20.17
CA ASP A 247 11.48 -6.74 21.28
C ASP A 247 11.65 -5.32 21.86
N ASN A 248 11.39 -4.27 21.08
CA ASN A 248 11.84 -2.91 21.41
C ASN A 248 10.80 -1.81 21.24
N VAL A 249 9.60 -2.10 20.71
CA VAL A 249 8.59 -1.07 20.43
C VAL A 249 7.29 -1.37 21.18
N THR A 250 6.83 -0.42 21.99
CA THR A 250 5.49 -0.50 22.59
C THR A 250 4.48 0.22 21.69
N ILE A 251 3.40 -0.46 21.31
CA ILE A 251 2.39 0.09 20.39
C ILE A 251 1.06 0.26 21.11
N PHE A 252 0.53 1.47 21.06
CA PHE A 252 -0.74 1.88 21.63
C PHE A 252 -1.74 2.27 20.53
N PRO A 253 -3.04 2.02 20.70
CA PRO A 253 -3.64 1.23 21.78
C PRO A 253 -3.31 -0.27 21.64
N GLU A 254 -3.54 -1.01 22.71
CA GLU A 254 -3.29 -2.46 22.75
C GLU A 254 -4.00 -3.18 21.61
N GLY A 255 -3.29 -4.12 20.96
CA GLY A 255 -3.79 -4.89 19.82
C GLY A 255 -3.46 -4.30 18.43
N ALA A 256 -3.02 -3.03 18.35
CA ALA A 256 -2.62 -2.42 17.09
C ALA A 256 -1.32 -3.00 16.50
N GLU A 257 -0.49 -3.65 17.32
CA GLU A 257 0.76 -4.31 16.91
C GLU A 257 0.54 -5.36 15.81
N LYS A 258 -0.55 -6.14 15.89
CA LYS A 258 -0.87 -7.17 14.88
C LYS A 258 -1.03 -6.55 13.49
N SER A 259 -1.64 -5.37 13.41
CA SER A 259 -1.77 -4.63 12.15
C SER A 259 -0.39 -4.24 11.61
N PHE A 260 0.49 -3.69 12.45
CA PHE A 260 1.82 -3.27 11.99
C PHE A 260 2.69 -4.45 11.54
N LEU A 261 2.71 -5.53 12.31
CA LEU A 261 3.41 -6.76 11.95
C LEU A 261 2.87 -7.35 10.65
N SER A 262 1.56 -7.29 10.39
CA SER A 262 1.01 -7.75 9.11
C SER A 262 1.49 -6.90 7.93
N MET A 263 1.66 -5.59 8.10
CA MET A 263 2.17 -4.70 7.04
C MET A 263 3.64 -4.99 6.70
N THR A 264 4.47 -5.33 7.70
CA THR A 264 5.89 -5.70 7.44
C THR A 264 6.04 -6.94 6.56
N ALA A 265 5.03 -7.82 6.53
CA ALA A 265 5.03 -9.01 5.70
C ALA A 265 4.61 -8.75 4.25
N GLN A 266 4.09 -7.56 3.95
CA GLN A 266 3.60 -7.21 2.63
C GLN A 266 4.75 -6.73 1.74
N ARG A 267 4.71 -7.17 0.46
CA ARG A 267 5.55 -6.73 -0.67
C ARG A 267 7.06 -6.97 -0.48
N PRO A 268 7.65 -7.90 -1.26
CA PRO A 268 9.08 -8.22 -1.16
C PRO A 268 10.00 -7.09 -1.68
N TYR A 269 9.47 -6.15 -2.48
CA TYR A 269 10.24 -5.07 -3.07
C TYR A 269 9.54 -3.73 -2.87
N TRP A 270 10.25 -2.75 -2.35
CA TRP A 270 9.80 -1.38 -2.25
C TRP A 270 10.38 -0.56 -3.40
N CYS A 271 9.56 -0.22 -4.38
CA CYS A 271 9.95 0.67 -5.49
C CYS A 271 10.15 2.10 -4.98
N ILE A 272 11.40 2.56 -4.96
CA ILE A 272 11.81 3.86 -4.42
C ILE A 272 12.02 4.94 -5.48
N SER A 273 12.01 4.61 -6.77
CA SER A 273 12.14 5.61 -7.84
C SER A 273 10.79 6.13 -8.35
N ARG A 274 10.75 7.39 -8.75
CA ARG A 274 9.61 8.01 -9.45
C ARG A 274 10.13 8.84 -10.62
N GLN A 275 9.48 8.70 -11.78
CA GLN A 275 9.75 9.53 -12.96
C GLN A 275 8.95 10.83 -12.85
N ARG A 276 9.36 11.69 -11.92
CA ARG A 276 8.73 12.99 -11.61
C ARG A 276 9.81 14.06 -11.49
N CYS A 277 9.40 15.32 -11.60
CA CYS A 277 10.29 16.47 -11.64
C CYS A 277 10.49 17.16 -10.29
N TRP A 278 9.71 16.84 -9.25
CA TRP A 278 9.82 17.47 -7.93
C TRP A 278 10.07 16.44 -6.84
N GLY A 279 11.29 16.45 -6.29
CA GLY A 279 11.74 15.64 -5.16
C GLY A 279 13.25 15.41 -5.18
N VAL A 280 13.74 14.63 -4.21
CA VAL A 280 15.18 14.35 -4.07
C VAL A 280 15.66 13.45 -5.21
N PRO A 281 16.67 13.82 -6.01
CA PRO A 281 17.17 12.97 -7.08
C PRO A 281 17.83 11.70 -6.52
N ILE A 282 17.69 10.59 -7.24
CA ILE A 282 18.50 9.40 -6.98
C ILE A 282 19.90 9.68 -7.58
N PRO A 283 20.96 9.75 -6.76
CA PRO A 283 22.28 10.23 -7.17
C PRO A 283 23.07 9.16 -7.95
N ALA A 284 22.58 8.83 -9.13
CA ALA A 284 23.13 7.77 -9.98
C ALA A 284 23.44 8.29 -11.38
N PHE A 285 24.51 7.77 -11.98
CA PHE A 285 24.91 8.04 -13.37
C PHE A 285 24.80 6.78 -14.21
N TYR A 286 24.69 6.97 -15.52
CA TYR A 286 24.64 5.91 -16.51
C TYR A 286 25.58 6.19 -17.67
N THR A 287 26.07 5.14 -18.33
CA THR A 287 26.79 5.24 -19.60
C THR A 287 25.86 5.71 -20.73
N LYS A 288 26.29 6.70 -21.53
CA LYS A 288 25.45 7.32 -22.59
C LYS A 288 25.01 6.36 -23.70
N ASP A 289 25.88 5.43 -24.09
CA ASP A 289 25.67 4.63 -25.30
C ASP A 289 24.60 3.53 -25.13
N ASP A 290 24.23 3.19 -23.89
CA ASP A 290 23.29 2.10 -23.66
C ASP A 290 22.42 2.22 -22.39
N ARG A 291 22.70 3.18 -21.49
CA ARG A 291 22.14 3.24 -20.12
C ARG A 291 22.17 1.89 -19.39
N LYS A 292 23.03 0.95 -19.80
CA LYS A 292 23.07 -0.41 -19.24
C LYS A 292 23.92 -0.46 -17.98
N GLU A 293 24.96 0.36 -17.92
CA GLU A 293 25.87 0.38 -16.77
C GLU A 293 25.51 1.50 -15.81
N LEU A 294 25.21 1.10 -14.58
CA LEU A 294 25.01 1.98 -13.45
C LEU A 294 26.38 2.41 -12.89
N VAL A 295 26.60 3.71 -12.78
CA VAL A 295 27.80 4.30 -12.18
C VAL A 295 27.41 5.07 -10.91
N ILE A 296 27.72 4.46 -9.77
CA ILE A 296 27.51 5.02 -8.43
C ILE A 296 28.56 4.42 -7.47
N ASN A 297 29.18 5.27 -6.66
CA ASN A 297 30.13 4.86 -5.63
C ASN A 297 30.16 5.87 -4.48
N GLU A 298 30.86 5.55 -3.40
CA GLU A 298 30.95 6.39 -2.20
C GLU A 298 31.55 7.78 -2.49
N GLU A 299 32.58 7.86 -3.34
CA GLU A 299 33.24 9.12 -3.71
C GLU A 299 32.29 10.09 -4.43
N ILE A 300 31.43 9.57 -5.32
CA ILE A 300 30.36 10.33 -5.98
C ILE A 300 29.38 10.86 -4.93
N ILE A 301 28.91 10.00 -4.02
CA ILE A 301 27.94 10.39 -2.99
C ILE A 301 28.52 11.47 -2.07
N GLU A 302 29.75 11.32 -1.61
CA GLU A 302 30.45 12.32 -0.78
C GLU A 302 30.60 13.66 -1.50
N HIS A 303 30.95 13.64 -2.79
CA HIS A 303 31.03 14.85 -3.62
C HIS A 303 29.67 15.55 -3.71
N LEU A 304 28.60 14.80 -4.00
CA LEU A 304 27.25 15.35 -4.10
C LEU A 304 26.75 15.90 -2.75
N ILE A 305 27.08 15.26 -1.63
CA ILE A 305 26.79 15.79 -0.29
C ILE A 305 27.48 17.14 -0.07
N LYS A 306 28.75 17.27 -0.45
CA LYS A 306 29.48 18.56 -0.39
C LYS A 306 28.82 19.61 -1.28
N CYS A 307 28.36 19.24 -2.48
CA CYS A 307 27.63 20.16 -3.35
C CYS A 307 26.33 20.66 -2.70
N VAL A 308 25.54 19.77 -2.07
CA VAL A 308 24.34 20.16 -1.32
C VAL A 308 24.69 21.15 -0.21
N GLN A 309 25.73 20.86 0.59
CA GLN A 309 26.18 21.73 1.69
C GLN A 309 26.66 23.10 1.22
N GLN A 310 27.36 23.16 0.09
CA GLN A 310 27.91 24.41 -0.46
C GLN A 310 26.87 25.27 -1.15
N LYS A 311 25.94 24.65 -1.89
CA LYS A 311 24.93 25.34 -2.70
C LYS A 311 23.61 25.56 -1.95
N ASP A 312 23.45 24.93 -0.78
CA ASP A 312 22.22 24.94 0.03
C ASP A 312 20.96 24.61 -0.78
N SER A 313 21.10 23.67 -1.72
CA SER A 313 20.04 23.26 -2.62
C SER A 313 20.37 21.91 -3.25
N ILE A 314 19.34 21.16 -3.62
CA ILE A 314 19.44 19.96 -4.47
C ILE A 314 19.29 20.27 -5.95
N ASP A 315 18.87 21.49 -6.30
CA ASP A 315 18.55 21.88 -7.69
C ASP A 315 19.78 21.88 -8.59
N PHE A 316 20.99 21.94 -8.02
CA PHE A 316 22.24 21.81 -8.78
C PHE A 316 22.31 20.49 -9.58
N TRP A 317 21.68 19.42 -9.08
CA TRP A 317 21.58 18.16 -9.81
C TRP A 317 20.94 18.34 -11.19
N TRP A 318 19.97 19.25 -11.29
CA TRP A 318 19.23 19.55 -12.51
C TRP A 318 19.83 20.70 -13.31
N SER A 319 20.35 21.72 -12.63
CA SER A 319 20.81 22.96 -13.27
C SER A 319 22.26 22.94 -13.74
N SER A 320 23.09 22.00 -13.27
CA SER A 320 24.46 21.85 -13.80
C SER A 320 24.41 21.31 -15.24
N ASP A 321 24.96 22.07 -16.19
CA ASP A 321 25.07 21.64 -17.59
C ASP A 321 26.30 20.75 -17.84
N ASP A 322 27.34 20.87 -17.02
CA ASP A 322 28.54 20.04 -17.08
C ASP A 322 28.49 18.91 -16.04
N ILE A 323 28.52 17.66 -16.51
CA ILE A 323 28.55 16.46 -15.67
C ILE A 323 29.79 16.44 -14.76
N LYS A 324 30.90 17.07 -15.15
CA LYS A 324 32.09 17.18 -14.30
C LYS A 324 31.81 17.89 -12.97
N GLU A 325 30.86 18.83 -12.93
CA GLU A 325 30.48 19.49 -11.69
C GLU A 325 29.78 18.53 -10.70
N LEU A 326 29.14 17.48 -11.21
CA LEU A 326 28.42 16.49 -10.43
C LEU A 326 29.29 15.28 -10.04
N LEU A 327 30.54 15.25 -10.50
CA LEU A 327 31.47 14.15 -10.28
C LEU A 327 32.69 14.60 -9.45
N PRO A 328 33.29 13.69 -8.66
CA PRO A 328 34.55 13.95 -8.01
C PRO A 328 35.66 14.15 -9.06
N ALA A 329 36.71 14.89 -8.67
CA ALA A 329 37.82 15.24 -9.57
C ALA A 329 38.50 14.02 -10.22
N SER A 330 38.55 12.89 -9.50
CA SER A 330 39.10 11.62 -9.97
C SER A 330 38.38 11.03 -11.20
N MET A 331 37.12 11.41 -11.42
CA MET A 331 36.24 10.88 -12.47
C MET A 331 35.93 11.87 -13.58
N HIS A 332 36.57 13.05 -13.60
CA HIS A 332 36.34 14.08 -14.62
C HIS A 332 36.64 13.60 -16.05
N ASN A 333 37.55 12.64 -16.22
CA ASN A 333 37.85 12.01 -17.50
C ASN A 333 36.71 11.10 -18.01
N GLN A 334 35.79 10.66 -17.16
CA GLN A 334 34.66 9.81 -17.52
C GLN A 334 33.39 10.63 -17.84
N ALA A 335 33.35 11.90 -17.45
CA ALA A 335 32.16 12.75 -17.52
C ALA A 335 31.55 12.84 -18.94
N GLU A 336 32.37 12.81 -19.98
CA GLU A 336 31.89 12.88 -21.37
C GLU A 336 31.05 11.66 -21.77
N ASN A 337 31.29 10.50 -21.14
CA ASN A 337 30.60 9.24 -21.40
C ASN A 337 29.45 8.95 -20.43
N LEU A 338 29.23 9.82 -19.43
CA LEU A 338 28.22 9.65 -18.41
C LEU A 338 27.04 10.61 -18.60
N GLU A 339 25.86 10.15 -18.23
CA GLU A 339 24.66 10.97 -18.07
C GLU A 339 24.04 10.76 -16.69
N ARG A 340 23.48 11.83 -16.13
CA ARG A 340 22.79 11.78 -14.83
C ARG A 340 21.45 11.04 -14.93
N GLY A 341 21.11 10.31 -13.88
CA GLY A 341 19.78 9.77 -13.68
C GLY A 341 18.70 10.87 -13.61
N LYS A 342 17.48 10.50 -14.02
CA LYS A 342 16.31 11.39 -14.02
C LYS A 342 15.25 11.01 -12.98
N ASP A 343 15.49 9.93 -12.25
CA ASP A 343 14.57 9.45 -11.23
C ASP A 343 14.78 10.23 -9.94
N ILE A 344 13.67 10.48 -9.24
CA ILE A 344 13.68 10.98 -7.87
C ILE A 344 13.27 9.87 -6.91
N PHE A 345 13.63 10.00 -5.64
CA PHE A 345 13.12 9.15 -4.57
C PHE A 345 11.61 9.31 -4.42
N ASP A 346 10.98 8.28 -3.88
CA ASP A 346 9.59 8.36 -3.46
C ASP A 346 9.43 9.12 -2.15
N VAL A 347 8.25 9.70 -1.96
CA VAL A 347 7.97 10.57 -0.81
C VAL A 347 7.98 9.82 0.54
N TRP A 348 7.83 8.49 0.52
CA TRP A 348 7.92 7.65 1.71
C TRP A 348 9.36 7.40 2.11
N PHE A 349 10.29 7.42 1.16
CA PHE A 349 11.73 7.43 1.42
C PHE A 349 12.13 8.74 2.09
N ASP A 350 11.69 9.87 1.54
CA ASP A 350 11.95 11.20 2.11
C ASP A 350 11.44 11.28 3.56
N SER A 351 10.14 11.04 3.77
CA SER A 351 9.55 11.07 5.12
C SER A 351 10.13 9.97 6.01
N GLY A 352 10.39 8.78 5.49
CA GLY A 352 10.98 7.67 6.24
C GLY A 352 12.41 7.96 6.71
N SER A 353 13.13 8.86 6.05
CA SER A 353 14.47 9.28 6.46
C SER A 353 14.48 10.33 7.59
N SER A 354 13.30 10.79 8.05
CA SER A 354 13.18 11.88 9.02
C SER A 354 13.78 11.57 10.39
N PHE A 355 13.83 10.30 10.81
CA PHE A 355 14.51 9.90 12.05
C PHE A 355 15.99 10.28 12.04
N ASN A 356 16.61 10.34 10.85
CA ASN A 356 18.02 10.66 10.71
C ASN A 356 18.29 12.14 10.47
N SER A 357 17.36 12.85 9.81
CA SER A 357 17.54 14.25 9.44
C SER A 357 17.01 15.25 10.45
N VAL A 358 16.04 14.85 11.29
CA VAL A 358 15.37 15.75 12.25
C VAL A 358 15.85 15.54 13.68
N LEU A 359 16.18 14.30 14.06
CA LEU A 359 16.71 14.04 15.40
C LEU A 359 18.14 14.58 15.52
N LYS A 360 18.48 15.10 16.71
CA LYS A 360 19.75 15.81 16.96
C LYS A 360 20.99 14.97 16.65
N ASP A 361 20.91 13.67 16.88
CA ASP A 361 22.00 12.72 16.71
C ASP A 361 21.53 11.50 15.92
N PHE A 362 22.41 10.97 15.07
CA PHE A 362 22.19 9.71 14.33
C PHE A 362 21.74 8.57 15.26
N ASN A 363 22.30 8.51 16.47
CA ASN A 363 22.01 7.47 17.45
C ASN A 363 20.78 7.76 18.32
N CYS A 364 20.06 8.85 18.09
CA CYS A 364 18.84 9.16 18.85
C CYS A 364 17.68 8.27 18.39
N GLN A 365 16.94 7.68 19.31
CA GLN A 365 15.68 6.98 19.05
C GLN A 365 14.56 7.89 19.54
N ALA A 366 13.49 8.05 18.75
CA ALA A 366 12.35 8.85 19.18
C ALA A 366 11.58 8.13 20.29
N ASP A 367 11.25 8.84 21.37
CA ASP A 367 10.43 8.26 22.44
C ASP A 367 9.03 7.92 21.96
N LEU A 368 8.47 8.68 21.01
CA LEU A 368 7.11 8.48 20.50
C LEU A 368 6.98 8.89 19.04
N TYR A 369 6.38 8.01 18.23
CA TYR A 369 5.71 8.36 16.97
C TYR A 369 4.19 8.35 17.18
N CYS A 370 3.48 9.37 16.70
CA CYS A 370 2.04 9.53 16.92
C CYS A 370 1.33 9.97 15.64
N GLU A 371 0.63 9.05 14.97
CA GLU A 371 -0.07 9.32 13.71
C GLU A 371 -1.27 8.36 13.51
N GLY A 372 -2.01 8.54 12.42
CA GLY A 372 -3.15 7.71 12.06
C GLY A 372 -2.79 6.28 11.68
N HIS A 373 -3.78 5.38 11.76
CA HIS A 373 -3.61 3.95 11.43
C HIS A 373 -3.10 3.68 10.00
N ASP A 374 -3.34 4.59 9.04
CA ASP A 374 -2.80 4.49 7.69
C ASP A 374 -1.27 4.52 7.63
N GLN A 375 -0.61 5.10 8.65
CA GLN A 375 0.84 5.21 8.68
C GLN A 375 1.56 3.88 8.93
N PHE A 376 0.85 2.81 9.34
CA PHE A 376 1.43 1.46 9.37
C PHE A 376 1.93 0.96 8.01
N ASN A 377 1.37 1.45 6.91
CA ASN A 377 1.86 1.16 5.56
C ASN A 377 2.46 2.40 4.87
N GLY A 378 2.73 3.44 5.66
CA GLY A 378 3.30 4.71 5.23
C GLY A 378 4.54 5.01 6.06
N TRP A 379 4.50 6.12 6.78
CA TRP A 379 5.67 6.68 7.47
C TRP A 379 6.29 5.75 8.53
N PHE A 380 5.49 4.99 9.28
CA PHE A 380 6.02 4.07 10.30
C PHE A 380 6.83 2.95 9.66
N LEU A 381 6.32 2.36 8.59
CA LEU A 381 6.99 1.26 7.90
C LEU A 381 8.23 1.75 7.16
N SER A 382 8.15 2.87 6.44
CA SER A 382 9.32 3.39 5.73
C SER A 382 10.44 3.79 6.68
N SER A 383 10.12 4.44 7.81
CA SER A 383 11.09 4.78 8.85
C SER A 383 11.73 3.54 9.46
N LEU A 384 10.92 2.52 9.79
CA LEU A 384 11.40 1.26 10.36
C LEU A 384 12.34 0.54 9.40
N LEU A 385 11.98 0.42 8.11
CA LEU A 385 12.80 -0.26 7.12
C LEU A 385 14.14 0.45 6.90
N LEU A 386 14.12 1.78 6.79
CA LEU A 386 15.34 2.55 6.61
C LEU A 386 16.25 2.49 7.85
N SER A 387 15.71 2.70 9.06
CA SER A 387 16.48 2.58 10.30
C SER A 387 17.01 1.15 10.53
N THR A 388 16.24 0.12 10.16
CA THR A 388 16.72 -1.27 10.16
C THR A 388 17.94 -1.43 9.26
N ALA A 389 17.93 -0.81 8.07
CA ALA A 389 19.02 -0.90 7.11
C ALA A 389 20.28 -0.14 7.54
N ILE A 390 20.15 1.07 8.10
CA ILE A 390 21.31 1.96 8.37
C ILE A 390 21.73 2.04 9.84
N GLN A 391 20.85 1.67 10.78
CA GLN A 391 21.09 1.75 12.23
C GLN A 391 20.92 0.43 12.97
N SER A 392 20.38 -0.61 12.32
CA SER A 392 20.11 -1.91 12.94
C SER A 392 19.24 -1.81 14.21
N ARG A 393 18.20 -0.97 14.18
CA ARG A 393 17.21 -0.81 15.26
C ARG A 393 15.91 -0.19 14.73
N ALA A 394 14.89 -0.08 15.59
CA ALA A 394 13.72 0.75 15.32
C ALA A 394 14.03 2.24 15.57
N PRO A 395 13.46 3.17 14.79
CA PRO A 395 13.70 4.61 14.98
C PRO A 395 12.86 5.23 16.10
N PHE A 396 11.93 4.47 16.68
CA PHE A 396 11.02 4.86 17.76
C PHE A 396 10.97 3.78 18.85
N SER A 397 10.71 4.15 20.10
CA SER A 397 10.47 3.20 21.21
C SER A 397 8.98 3.01 21.51
N ASN A 398 8.15 4.02 21.21
CA ASN A 398 6.70 3.93 21.32
C ASN A 398 6.01 4.40 20.05
N ILE A 399 4.88 3.78 19.71
CA ILE A 399 3.93 4.26 18.70
C ILE A 399 2.57 4.46 19.37
N PHE A 400 1.96 5.63 19.19
CA PHE A 400 0.53 5.84 19.44
C PHE A 400 -0.21 5.99 18.11
N VAL A 401 -1.19 5.13 17.89
CA VAL A 401 -2.00 5.14 16.67
C VAL A 401 -3.39 5.65 16.96
N HIS A 402 -3.71 6.81 16.40
CA HIS A 402 -5.04 7.40 16.57
C HIS A 402 -5.99 7.00 15.42
N GLY A 403 -7.29 7.11 15.70
CA GLY A 403 -8.32 6.90 14.69
C GLY A 403 -8.45 8.02 13.66
N PHE A 404 -9.29 7.77 12.67
CA PHE A 404 -9.68 8.77 11.68
C PHE A 404 -10.88 9.60 12.14
N VAL A 405 -10.84 10.91 11.91
CA VAL A 405 -12.00 11.76 12.14
C VAL A 405 -13.09 11.46 11.10
N VAL A 406 -14.31 11.23 11.58
CA VAL A 406 -15.49 10.95 10.77
C VAL A 406 -16.61 11.95 11.08
N ASP A 407 -17.53 12.12 10.13
CA ASP A 407 -18.67 13.02 10.33
C ASP A 407 -19.72 12.44 11.32
N LYS A 408 -20.80 13.19 11.53
CA LYS A 408 -21.89 12.79 12.45
C LYS A 408 -22.56 11.44 12.11
N ASN A 409 -22.42 10.96 10.87
CA ASN A 409 -23.00 9.73 10.36
C ASN A 409 -21.95 8.60 10.26
N ASN A 410 -20.77 8.78 10.85
CA ASN A 410 -19.62 7.88 10.75
C ASN A 410 -19.10 7.70 9.31
N GLN A 411 -19.34 8.68 8.44
CA GLN A 411 -18.82 8.66 7.07
C GLN A 411 -17.44 9.31 7.00
N LYS A 412 -16.57 8.75 6.15
CA LYS A 412 -15.30 9.36 5.82
C LYS A 412 -15.54 10.74 5.19
N MET A 413 -14.83 11.75 5.70
CA MET A 413 -14.96 13.10 5.19
C MET A 413 -14.34 13.22 3.79
N SER A 414 -15.07 13.83 2.85
CA SER A 414 -14.58 14.14 1.51
C SER A 414 -15.20 15.41 0.93
N LYS A 415 -14.42 16.13 0.12
CA LYS A 415 -14.89 17.36 -0.53
C LYS A 415 -16.07 17.11 -1.47
N SER A 416 -16.12 15.95 -2.13
CA SER A 416 -17.19 15.58 -3.07
C SER A 416 -18.52 15.30 -2.37
N ILE A 417 -18.51 14.63 -1.23
CA ILE A 417 -19.71 14.42 -0.39
C ILE A 417 -20.10 15.75 0.29
N GLY A 418 -19.14 16.63 0.52
CA GLY A 418 -19.37 17.95 1.10
C GLY A 418 -19.64 17.90 2.60
N ASN A 419 -19.15 16.85 3.28
CA ASN A 419 -19.21 16.62 4.73
C ASN A 419 -17.89 16.94 5.46
N VAL A 420 -16.97 17.67 4.82
CA VAL A 420 -15.70 18.07 5.44
C VAL A 420 -15.96 19.07 6.56
N ILE A 421 -15.47 18.75 7.74
CA ILE A 421 -15.40 19.64 8.90
C ILE A 421 -13.99 20.20 8.99
N GLN A 422 -13.87 21.53 9.01
CA GLN A 422 -12.57 22.18 9.21
C GLN A 422 -12.32 22.40 10.71
N PRO A 423 -11.08 22.26 11.20
CA PRO A 423 -10.75 22.55 12.60
C PRO A 423 -11.19 23.95 13.05
N SER A 424 -11.06 24.95 12.18
CA SER A 424 -11.52 26.32 12.44
C SER A 424 -13.03 26.40 12.73
N GLN A 425 -13.85 25.58 12.07
CA GLN A 425 -15.29 25.53 12.31
C GLN A 425 -15.61 24.94 13.69
N MET A 426 -14.82 23.96 14.15
CA MET A 426 -15.00 23.38 15.48
C MET A 426 -14.61 24.37 16.58
N ILE A 427 -13.53 25.14 16.36
CA ILE A 427 -12.98 26.09 17.33
C ILE A 427 -13.81 27.38 17.37
N PHE A 428 -14.02 28.04 16.23
CA PHE A 428 -14.62 29.37 16.13
C PHE A 428 -16.12 29.34 15.77
N GLY A 429 -16.68 28.14 15.61
CA GLY A 429 -18.07 27.94 15.20
C GLY A 429 -18.30 28.01 13.69
N GLY A 430 -19.52 27.65 13.29
CA GLY A 430 -19.97 27.68 11.90
C GLY A 430 -19.90 26.34 11.19
N GLY A 431 -19.70 26.36 9.86
CA GLY A 431 -19.79 25.18 9.00
C GLY A 431 -21.22 24.64 8.83
N LYS A 432 -21.37 23.56 8.05
CA LYS A 432 -22.69 22.94 7.78
C LYS A 432 -23.32 22.30 9.00
N GLU A 433 -22.50 21.78 9.91
CA GLU A 433 -22.93 21.17 11.18
C GLU A 433 -23.35 22.21 12.24
N LYS A 434 -23.19 23.52 11.94
CA LYS A 434 -23.53 24.64 12.84
C LYS A 434 -22.88 24.48 14.22
N PHE A 435 -21.56 24.33 14.25
CA PHE A 435 -20.81 24.30 15.50
C PHE A 435 -20.98 25.63 16.23
N SER A 436 -21.11 25.55 17.56
CA SER A 436 -20.92 26.67 18.49
C SER A 436 -19.46 27.13 18.49
N GLU A 437 -19.22 28.35 18.96
CA GLU A 437 -17.86 28.80 19.29
C GLU A 437 -17.39 28.05 20.54
N ASN A 438 -16.54 27.04 20.35
CA ASN A 438 -16.10 26.14 21.42
C ASN A 438 -14.73 26.50 22.00
N GLY A 439 -13.89 27.21 21.23
CA GLY A 439 -12.51 27.49 21.60
C GLY A 439 -11.60 26.25 21.54
N PHE A 440 -10.33 26.47 21.87
CA PHE A 440 -9.28 25.45 21.72
C PHE A 440 -9.41 24.32 22.75
N ASP A 441 -9.69 24.64 24.01
CA ASP A 441 -9.69 23.65 25.10
C ASP A 441 -10.80 22.61 24.94
N VAL A 442 -11.97 23.02 24.45
CA VAL A 442 -13.07 22.08 24.15
C VAL A 442 -12.69 21.12 23.04
N CYS A 443 -12.00 21.60 22.00
CA CYS A 443 -11.49 20.72 20.94
C CYS A 443 -10.40 19.78 21.47
N ARG A 444 -9.49 20.26 22.33
CA ARG A 444 -8.45 19.43 22.95
C ARG A 444 -9.04 18.36 23.86
N GLU A 445 -10.06 18.69 24.65
CA GLU A 445 -10.78 17.73 25.47
C GLU A 445 -11.42 16.63 24.60
N TRP A 446 -12.13 17.03 23.54
CA TRP A 446 -12.73 16.08 22.60
C TRP A 446 -11.67 15.16 21.95
N VAL A 447 -10.57 15.71 21.42
CA VAL A 447 -9.49 14.91 20.81
C VAL A 447 -8.90 13.91 21.80
N THR A 448 -8.57 14.37 23.01
CA THR A 448 -7.93 13.53 24.03
C THR A 448 -8.83 12.35 24.42
N ARG A 449 -10.15 12.57 24.40
CA ARG A 449 -11.16 11.57 24.76
C ARG A 449 -11.51 10.62 23.60
N GLU A 450 -11.38 11.05 22.35
CA GLU A 450 -11.78 10.24 21.18
C GLU A 450 -10.62 9.52 20.48
N SER A 451 -9.39 10.04 20.56
CA SER A 451 -8.24 9.61 19.74
C SER A 451 -7.90 8.11 19.77
N TYR A 452 -8.15 7.43 20.90
CA TYR A 452 -7.88 5.99 21.06
C TYR A 452 -8.82 5.09 20.23
N LYS A 453 -9.97 5.61 19.79
CA LYS A 453 -10.94 4.87 19.00
C LYS A 453 -10.49 4.83 17.54
N PRO A 454 -10.76 3.74 16.79
CA PRO A 454 -10.46 3.69 15.35
C PRO A 454 -11.12 4.79 14.51
N GLN A 455 -12.28 5.27 14.97
CA GLN A 455 -13.00 6.39 14.37
C GLN A 455 -13.35 7.42 15.44
N CYS A 456 -12.98 8.67 15.20
CA CYS A 456 -13.22 9.81 16.06
C CYS A 456 -14.38 10.63 15.49
N LYS A 457 -15.58 10.48 16.04
CA LYS A 457 -16.76 11.17 15.54
C LYS A 457 -16.72 12.65 15.91
N ALA A 458 -16.84 13.52 14.91
CA ALA A 458 -16.94 14.96 15.08
C ALA A 458 -18.36 15.44 14.75
N SER A 459 -19.10 15.87 15.78
CA SER A 459 -20.43 16.46 15.63
C SER A 459 -20.68 17.56 16.67
N SER A 460 -21.69 18.40 16.43
CA SER A 460 -22.09 19.44 17.39
C SER A 460 -22.46 18.85 18.75
N ASP A 461 -23.06 17.66 18.79
CA ASP A 461 -23.38 16.98 20.04
C ASP A 461 -22.13 16.54 20.82
N ASP A 462 -21.11 16.04 20.10
CA ASP A 462 -19.86 15.60 20.72
C ASP A 462 -19.08 16.79 21.30
N LEU A 463 -19.08 17.91 20.58
CA LEU A 463 -18.43 19.16 21.00
C LEU A 463 -19.21 19.86 22.13
N ASN A 464 -20.54 19.81 22.11
CA ASN A 464 -21.37 20.31 23.22
C ASN A 464 -21.13 19.51 24.51
N LYS A 465 -20.94 18.19 24.42
CA LYS A 465 -20.56 17.37 25.59
C LYS A 465 -19.17 17.74 26.11
N ALA A 466 -18.21 17.95 25.21
CA ALA A 466 -16.87 18.42 25.58
C ALA A 466 -16.91 19.81 26.24
N ASN A 467 -17.72 20.72 25.70
CA ASN A 467 -17.93 22.05 26.25
C ASN A 467 -18.48 21.97 27.68
N LYS A 468 -19.50 21.15 27.90
CA LYS A 468 -20.06 20.90 29.24
C LYS A 468 -18.99 20.42 30.22
N ARG A 469 -18.16 19.43 29.84
CA ARG A 469 -17.09 18.92 30.72
C ARG A 469 -16.07 19.99 31.08
N VAL A 470 -15.62 20.78 30.10
CA VAL A 470 -14.72 21.91 30.35
C VAL A 470 -15.37 22.94 31.27
N TYR A 471 -16.65 23.26 31.06
CA TYR A 471 -17.40 24.19 31.91
C TYR A 471 -17.53 23.68 33.36
N ASP A 472 -17.85 22.40 33.53
CA ASP A 472 -18.01 21.76 34.84
C ASP A 472 -16.69 21.77 35.62
N ILE A 473 -15.56 21.50 34.96
CA ILE A 473 -14.21 21.64 35.54
C ILE A 473 -13.94 23.11 35.95
N ARG A 474 -14.22 24.07 35.06
CA ARG A 474 -13.99 25.50 35.34
C ARG A 474 -14.83 26.01 36.51
N ASN A 475 -16.04 25.52 36.67
CA ASN A 475 -16.90 25.91 37.79
C ASN A 475 -16.35 25.46 39.14
N VAL A 476 -15.82 24.23 39.22
CA VAL A 476 -15.16 23.74 40.43
C VAL A 476 -13.95 24.62 40.76
N PHE A 477 -13.08 24.88 39.79
CA PHE A 477 -11.92 25.77 40.01
C PHE A 477 -12.32 27.20 40.37
N LYS A 478 -13.36 27.75 39.75
CA LYS A 478 -13.88 29.08 40.09
C LYS A 478 -14.32 29.15 41.54
N PHE A 479 -15.03 28.12 42.03
CA PHE A 479 -15.42 28.03 43.43
C PHE A 479 -14.20 27.95 44.35
N LEU A 480 -13.24 27.05 44.06
CA LEU A 480 -12.03 26.88 44.87
C LEU A 480 -11.21 28.17 44.94
N ILE A 481 -10.90 28.77 43.79
CA ILE A 481 -10.12 30.04 43.71
C ILE A 481 -10.86 31.17 44.43
N GLY A 482 -12.19 31.24 44.28
CA GLY A 482 -13.00 32.24 44.98
C GLY A 482 -12.92 32.15 46.50
N ASN A 483 -12.73 30.96 47.06
CA ASN A 483 -12.54 30.74 48.50
C ASN A 483 -11.09 30.90 48.96
N LEU A 484 -10.14 31.12 48.04
CA LEU A 484 -8.72 31.30 48.34
C LEU A 484 -8.26 32.76 48.17
N TYR A 485 -9.19 33.70 48.01
CA TYR A 485 -8.89 35.10 47.66
C TYR A 485 -8.04 35.85 48.70
N ASP A 486 -8.07 35.43 49.96
CA ASP A 486 -7.30 35.95 51.10
C ASP A 486 -6.29 34.92 51.67
N PHE A 487 -6.10 33.79 50.99
CA PHE A 487 -5.19 32.73 51.41
C PHE A 487 -3.77 32.96 50.87
N GLU A 488 -2.81 33.21 51.77
CA GLU A 488 -1.38 33.31 51.45
C GLU A 488 -0.67 32.00 51.83
N PRO A 489 -0.18 31.19 50.88
CA PRO A 489 0.42 29.89 51.17
C PRO A 489 1.55 29.91 52.21
N ASP A 490 2.43 30.91 52.16
CA ASP A 490 3.59 31.00 53.06
C ASP A 490 3.20 31.34 54.51
N LYS A 491 2.02 31.91 54.73
CA LYS A 491 1.54 32.35 56.05
C LYS A 491 0.46 31.45 56.62
N HIS A 492 -0.44 30.94 55.76
CA HIS A 492 -1.69 30.31 56.17
C HIS A 492 -1.71 28.79 55.98
N SER A 493 -0.71 28.22 55.28
CA SER A 493 -0.63 26.76 55.13
C SER A 493 -0.39 26.08 56.48
N ILE A 494 -1.12 24.99 56.73
CA ILE A 494 -0.97 24.16 57.93
C ILE A 494 -0.32 22.82 57.59
N SER A 495 0.41 22.24 58.54
CA SER A 495 1.04 20.93 58.37
C SER A 495 0.00 19.81 58.28
N ASN A 496 0.36 18.70 57.64
CA ASN A 496 -0.53 17.54 57.49
C ASN A 496 -1.08 17.01 58.82
N GLU A 497 -0.32 17.13 59.91
CA GLU A 497 -0.71 16.71 61.26
C GLU A 497 -1.89 17.54 61.80
N ASN A 498 -1.93 18.82 61.43
CA ASN A 498 -2.91 19.81 61.89
C ASN A 498 -4.14 19.92 60.98
N LEU A 499 -4.15 19.24 59.81
CA LEU A 499 -5.32 19.17 58.95
C LEU A 499 -6.49 18.45 59.66
N ALA A 500 -7.71 18.95 59.46
CA ALA A 500 -8.90 18.25 59.93
C ALA A 500 -9.01 16.87 59.25
N ALA A 501 -9.72 15.93 59.89
CA ALA A 501 -9.84 14.57 59.36
C ALA A 501 -10.40 14.51 57.93
N LEU A 502 -11.38 15.37 57.62
CA LEU A 502 -11.95 15.51 56.28
C LEU A 502 -10.91 16.00 55.26
N ASP A 503 -10.09 16.98 55.63
CA ASP A 503 -9.12 17.60 54.73
C ASP A 503 -7.96 16.62 54.45
N ARG A 504 -7.54 15.86 55.46
CA ARG A 504 -6.60 14.73 55.30
C ARG A 504 -7.16 13.66 54.37
N TYR A 505 -8.43 13.31 54.51
CA TYR A 505 -9.09 12.37 53.63
C TYR A 505 -9.09 12.87 52.18
N MET A 506 -9.42 14.14 51.94
CA MET A 506 -9.41 14.71 50.59
C MET A 506 -8.01 14.81 49.99
N ALA A 507 -6.99 15.14 50.78
CA ALA A 507 -5.60 15.10 50.35
C ALA A 507 -5.17 13.67 49.94
N TYR A 508 -5.59 12.65 50.71
CA TYR A 508 -5.35 11.26 50.35
C TYR A 508 -6.08 10.85 49.05
N ARG A 509 -7.35 11.24 48.89
CA ARG A 509 -8.10 10.99 47.66
C ARG A 509 -7.47 11.65 46.44
N LEU A 510 -6.99 12.90 46.58
CA LEU A 510 -6.24 13.58 45.52
C LEU A 510 -4.98 12.80 45.13
N HIS A 511 -4.20 12.33 46.11
CA HIS A 511 -3.01 11.53 45.84
C HIS A 511 -3.34 10.24 45.06
N GLN A 512 -4.41 9.54 45.43
CA GLN A 512 -4.84 8.33 44.71
C GLN A 512 -5.22 8.64 43.26
N ILE A 513 -6.01 9.69 43.02
CA ILE A 513 -6.46 10.06 41.68
C ILE A 513 -5.30 10.55 40.81
N LEU A 514 -4.37 11.35 41.37
CA LEU A 514 -3.16 11.76 40.65
C LEU A 514 -2.30 10.56 40.27
N THR A 515 -2.17 9.56 41.15
CA THR A 515 -1.43 8.33 40.84
C THR A 515 -2.05 7.58 39.66
N THR A 516 -3.39 7.42 39.66
CA THR A 516 -4.11 6.82 38.52
C THR A 516 -3.96 7.65 37.25
N TYR A 517 -4.13 8.97 37.35
CA TYR A 517 -4.03 9.90 36.22
C TYR A 517 -2.65 9.83 35.55
N HIS A 518 -1.58 9.90 36.34
CA HIS A 518 -0.21 9.78 35.82
C HIS A 518 0.01 8.41 35.16
N THR A 519 -0.42 7.32 35.81
CA THR A 519 -0.30 5.96 35.25
C THR A 519 -1.01 5.83 33.90
N ASP A 520 -2.22 6.35 33.79
CA ASP A 520 -2.99 6.29 32.54
C ASP A 520 -2.37 7.15 31.44
N PHE A 521 -1.85 8.33 31.76
CA PHE A 521 -1.17 9.20 30.79
C PHE A 521 0.15 8.60 30.30
N ASP A 522 0.93 7.99 31.20
CA ASP A 522 2.18 7.29 30.85
C ASP A 522 1.92 6.07 29.93
N GLN A 523 0.72 5.49 30.01
CA GLN A 523 0.28 4.39 29.13
C GLN A 523 -0.53 4.85 27.92
N TYR A 524 -0.58 6.17 27.64
CA TYR A 524 -1.40 6.78 26.59
C TYR A 524 -2.91 6.43 26.66
N LYS A 525 -3.40 6.04 27.84
CA LYS A 525 -4.81 5.82 28.16
C LYS A 525 -5.46 7.11 28.67
N MET A 526 -5.21 8.22 27.97
CA MET A 526 -5.61 9.57 28.40
C MET A 526 -7.13 9.69 28.68
N TYR A 527 -7.95 8.97 27.92
CA TYR A 527 -9.40 8.86 28.16
C TYR A 527 -9.75 8.37 29.57
N HIS A 528 -9.05 7.35 30.10
CA HIS A 528 -9.28 6.83 31.44
C HIS A 528 -8.86 7.84 32.52
N GLY A 529 -7.68 8.45 32.36
CA GLY A 529 -7.21 9.47 33.28
C GLY A 529 -8.15 10.68 33.35
N LEU A 530 -8.69 11.12 32.21
CA LEU A 530 -9.67 12.21 32.18
C LEU A 530 -10.97 11.86 32.91
N ILE A 531 -11.48 10.64 32.77
CA ILE A 531 -12.68 10.19 33.51
C ILE A 531 -12.42 10.19 35.01
N ALA A 532 -11.31 9.59 35.45
CA ALA A 532 -10.99 9.51 36.87
C ALA A 532 -10.87 10.90 37.52
N MET A 533 -10.30 11.87 36.79
CA MET A 533 -10.20 13.25 37.26
C MET A 533 -11.55 13.97 37.28
N GLU A 534 -12.40 13.74 36.27
CA GLU A 534 -13.75 14.30 36.21
C GLU A 534 -14.63 13.80 37.37
N ASP A 535 -14.60 12.49 37.63
CA ASP A 535 -15.33 11.87 38.73
C ASP A 535 -14.89 12.41 40.10
N PHE A 536 -13.59 12.63 40.29
CA PHE A 536 -13.05 13.24 41.51
C PHE A 536 -13.50 14.70 41.66
N LEU A 537 -13.44 15.50 40.60
CA LEU A 537 -13.83 16.91 40.66
C LEU A 537 -15.33 17.07 40.92
N GLN A 538 -16.18 16.27 40.28
CA GLN A 538 -17.63 16.39 40.44
C GLN A 538 -18.14 15.70 41.71
N GLY A 539 -17.70 14.48 41.96
CA GLY A 539 -18.14 13.70 43.12
C GLY A 539 -17.50 14.18 44.42
N ASP A 540 -16.18 14.01 44.52
CA ASP A 540 -15.46 14.22 45.77
C ASP A 540 -15.28 15.69 46.13
N ILE A 541 -14.93 16.54 45.15
CA ILE A 541 -14.71 17.97 45.40
C ILE A 541 -16.04 18.73 45.41
N SER A 542 -16.73 18.81 44.27
CA SER A 542 -17.92 19.65 44.11
C SER A 542 -19.08 19.18 44.99
N SER A 543 -19.51 17.93 44.85
CA SER A 543 -20.72 17.44 45.52
C SER A 543 -20.49 17.21 47.02
N PHE A 544 -19.32 16.69 47.40
CA PHE A 544 -19.03 16.33 48.79
C PHE A 544 -18.23 17.41 49.53
N TYR A 545 -16.95 17.62 49.22
CA TYR A 545 -16.06 18.46 50.03
C TYR A 545 -16.55 19.91 50.12
N CYS A 546 -16.74 20.57 48.97
CA CYS A 546 -17.23 21.94 48.92
C CYS A 546 -18.61 22.10 49.56
N SER A 547 -19.47 21.09 49.52
CA SER A 547 -20.78 21.15 50.18
C SER A 547 -20.68 21.06 51.69
N VAL A 548 -19.80 20.20 52.21
CA VAL A 548 -19.61 19.98 53.65
C VAL A 548 -18.81 21.11 54.30
N THR A 549 -17.88 21.74 53.58
CA THR A 549 -17.00 22.77 54.12
C THR A 549 -17.48 24.21 53.87
N LYS A 550 -18.67 24.41 53.29
CA LYS A 550 -19.23 25.74 52.99
C LYS A 550 -19.39 26.65 54.21
N ASP A 551 -19.59 26.06 55.38
CA ASP A 551 -19.81 26.78 56.64
C ASP A 551 -18.50 26.99 57.44
N ARG A 552 -17.35 26.61 56.88
CA ARG A 552 -16.02 26.91 57.41
C ARG A 552 -15.49 28.18 56.79
#